data_AF-A0A2N6A3G9-F1
#
_entry.id   AF-A0A2N6A3G9-F1
#
_cell.length_a   1.000
_cell.length_b   1.000
_cell.length_c   1.000
_cell.angle_alpha   90.00
_cell.angle_beta   90.00
_cell.angle_gamma   90.00
#
_symmetry.space_group_name_H-M   'P 1'
#
loop_
_entity.id
_entity.type
_entity.pdbx_description
1 polymer ?
#
loop_
_entity_poly.entity_id
_entity_poly.type
_entity_poly.pdbx_seq_one_letter_code
_entity_poly.pdbx_strand_id
1 'polypeptide(L)'
;MEWQEVVDRDDIVGGDIECQEGGSIYRGPIKSIRIDDEGMVHFDSDWIAVLDPRGDGWRKHDKTSTFVNGELIKPQDIGDGRVMAMIPTMGPITIFPKGGSKLDSAKVKGLEL
;
A
#
# COMPACT_ATOMS: atom_id res chain seq x y z
N MET A 1 8.72 -13.77 8.15
CA MET A 1 7.64 -13.72 7.16
C MET A 1 8.29 -13.40 5.83
N GLU A 2 7.97 -14.15 4.79
CA GLU A 2 8.38 -13.92 3.41
C GLU A 2 7.25 -13.30 2.61
N TRP A 3 7.58 -12.67 1.48
CA TRP A 3 6.57 -12.06 0.61
C TRP A 3 5.59 -13.06 0.03
N GLN A 4 6.02 -14.30 -0.23
CA GLN A 4 5.12 -15.34 -0.70
C GLN A 4 3.98 -15.59 0.30
N GLU A 5 4.29 -15.59 1.60
CA GLU A 5 3.27 -15.73 2.65
C GLU A 5 2.28 -14.55 2.65
N VAL A 6 2.71 -13.35 2.26
CA VAL A 6 1.83 -12.17 2.13
C VAL A 6 0.97 -12.26 0.86
N VAL A 7 1.54 -12.74 -0.24
CA VAL A 7 0.82 -12.92 -1.51
C VAL A 7 -0.27 -13.98 -1.38
N ASP A 8 0.00 -15.05 -0.62
CA ASP A 8 -0.93 -16.17 -0.46
C ASP A 8 -2.10 -15.87 0.49
N ARG A 9 -2.10 -14.72 1.16
CA ARG A 9 -3.17 -14.31 2.07
C ARG A 9 -4.41 -13.84 1.32
N ASP A 10 -5.55 -14.42 1.66
CA ASP A 10 -6.87 -14.12 1.07
C ASP A 10 -7.50 -12.82 1.59
N ASP A 11 -6.94 -12.24 2.65
CA ASP A 11 -7.41 -11.02 3.29
C ASP A 11 -6.67 -9.75 2.85
N ILE A 12 -5.65 -9.85 1.99
CA ILE A 12 -4.86 -8.70 1.52
C ILE A 12 -5.53 -8.00 0.34
N VAL A 13 -5.95 -8.75 -0.69
CA VAL A 13 -6.65 -8.18 -1.85
C VAL A 13 -8.01 -7.63 -1.41
N GLY A 14 -8.29 -6.35 -1.62
CA GLY A 14 -9.45 -5.64 -1.06
C GLY A 14 -9.16 -5.00 0.31
N GLY A 15 -7.96 -5.20 0.84
CA GLY A 15 -7.33 -4.40 1.89
C GLY A 15 -6.81 -3.07 1.34
N ASP A 16 -5.83 -2.47 2.00
CA ASP A 16 -5.29 -1.14 1.67
C ASP A 16 -3.79 -1.10 1.91
N ILE A 17 -3.06 -0.38 1.08
CA ILE A 17 -1.64 -0.10 1.27
C ILE A 17 -1.47 1.35 1.66
N GLU A 18 -0.65 1.62 2.67
CA GLU A 18 -0.19 2.95 3.05
C GLU A 18 1.33 3.04 2.85
N CYS A 19 1.79 4.10 2.21
CA CYS A 19 3.20 4.42 2.05
C CYS A 19 3.46 5.83 2.57
N GLN A 20 4.50 5.99 3.38
CA GLN A 20 4.98 7.31 3.77
C GLN A 20 6.24 7.63 2.97
N GLU A 21 6.19 8.70 2.17
CA GLU A 21 7.28 9.11 1.28
C GLU A 21 7.36 10.64 1.24
N GLY A 22 8.54 11.18 1.53
CA GLY A 22 8.80 12.62 1.36
C GLY A 22 7.90 13.54 2.21
N GLY A 23 7.34 13.02 3.31
CA GLY A 23 6.38 13.74 4.15
C GLY A 23 4.92 13.64 3.68
N SER A 24 4.66 13.05 2.51
CA SER A 24 3.32 12.71 2.05
C SER A 24 2.94 11.29 2.46
N ILE A 25 1.63 11.04 2.60
CA ILE A 25 1.08 9.70 2.82
C ILE A 25 0.30 9.31 1.58
N TYR A 26 0.60 8.15 1.02
CA TYR A 26 -0.10 7.57 -0.11
C TYR A 26 -0.90 6.37 0.38
N ARG A 27 -2.15 6.26 -0.05
CA ARG A 27 -3.04 5.17 0.32
C ARG A 27 -3.89 4.69 -0.84
N GLY A 28 -4.23 3.42 -0.89
CA GLY A 28 -5.17 2.91 -1.87
C GLY A 28 -5.56 1.45 -1.63
N PRO A 29 -6.72 1.01 -2.14
CA PRO A 29 -7.16 -0.37 -2.00
C PRO A 29 -6.24 -1.30 -2.79
N ILE A 30 -5.87 -2.46 -2.22
CA ILE A 30 -5.03 -3.42 -2.94
C ILE A 30 -5.92 -4.24 -3.86
N LYS A 31 -5.78 -4.06 -5.18
CA LYS A 31 -6.46 -4.87 -6.19
C LYS A 31 -5.75 -6.20 -6.42
N SER A 32 -4.43 -6.17 -6.45
CA SER A 32 -3.59 -7.35 -6.61
C SER A 32 -2.24 -7.15 -5.95
N ILE A 33 -1.68 -8.25 -5.45
CA ILE A 33 -0.29 -8.36 -5.02
C ILE A 33 0.31 -9.58 -5.72
N ARG A 34 1.52 -9.44 -6.28
CA ARG A 34 2.22 -10.55 -6.94
C ARG A 34 3.73 -10.40 -6.81
N ILE A 35 4.44 -11.51 -6.94
CA ILE A 35 5.90 -11.53 -7.14
C ILE A 35 6.14 -11.87 -8.61
N ASP A 36 6.99 -11.10 -9.30
CA ASP A 36 7.41 -11.41 -10.67
C ASP A 36 8.67 -12.28 -10.72
N ASP A 37 9.10 -12.66 -11.93
CA ASP A 37 10.27 -13.52 -12.16
C ASP A 37 11.59 -12.87 -11.69
N GLU A 38 11.63 -11.56 -11.49
CA GLU A 38 12.78 -10.82 -10.96
C GLU A 38 12.74 -10.66 -9.44
N GLY A 39 11.75 -11.25 -8.76
CA GLY A 39 11.58 -11.15 -7.31
C GLY A 39 11.01 -9.81 -6.85
N MET A 40 10.43 -9.02 -7.76
CA MET A 40 9.80 -7.76 -7.42
C MET A 40 8.37 -8.02 -6.95
N VAL A 41 8.01 -7.41 -5.82
CA VAL A 41 6.67 -7.49 -5.24
C VAL A 41 5.87 -6.30 -5.74
N HIS A 42 4.90 -6.55 -6.60
CA HIS A 42 4.04 -5.54 -7.19
C HIS A 42 2.73 -5.43 -6.41
N PHE A 43 2.30 -4.20 -6.18
CA PHE A 43 1.00 -3.85 -5.63
C PHE A 43 0.26 -3.01 -6.66
N ASP A 44 -0.90 -3.48 -7.10
CA ASP A 44 -1.80 -2.69 -7.93
C ASP A 44 -3.02 -2.26 -7.12
N SER A 45 -3.54 -1.10 -7.48
CA SER A 45 -4.70 -0.48 -6.88
C SER A 45 -5.63 0.05 -7.96
N ASP A 46 -6.93 0.15 -7.69
CA ASP A 46 -7.85 0.83 -8.61
C ASP A 46 -7.64 2.36 -8.57
N TRP A 47 -7.19 2.89 -7.44
CA TRP A 47 -6.89 4.31 -7.26
C TRP A 47 -5.94 4.53 -6.09
N ILE A 48 -5.10 5.56 -6.16
CA ILE A 48 -4.29 5.98 -5.01
C ILE A 48 -4.73 7.38 -4.60
N ALA A 49 -4.90 7.59 -3.30
CA ALA A 49 -5.02 8.90 -2.69
C ALA A 49 -3.67 9.32 -2.10
N VAL A 50 -3.41 10.61 -2.10
CA VAL A 50 -2.26 11.22 -1.42
C VAL A 50 -2.74 12.30 -0.47
N LEU A 51 -2.15 12.32 0.73
CA LEU A 51 -2.24 13.39 1.70
C LEU A 51 -0.88 14.09 1.75
N ASP A 52 -0.82 15.28 1.16
CA ASP A 52 0.40 16.09 1.19
C ASP A 52 0.58 16.78 2.55
N PRO A 53 1.83 16.98 3.02
CA PRO A 53 2.11 17.56 4.34
C PRO A 53 1.62 19.01 4.50
N ARG A 54 1.29 19.68 3.40
CA ARG A 54 0.77 21.07 3.38
C ARG A 54 -0.64 21.18 2.78
N GLY A 55 -1.27 20.04 2.47
CA GLY A 55 -2.57 20.01 1.78
C GLY A 55 -3.76 20.00 2.74
N ASP A 56 -4.92 20.42 2.23
CA ASP A 56 -6.18 20.49 2.98
C ASP A 56 -6.93 19.14 3.07
N GLY A 57 -6.30 18.02 2.68
CA GLY A 57 -6.90 16.69 2.75
C GLY A 57 -6.44 15.73 1.65
N TRP A 58 -7.14 14.60 1.55
CA TRP A 58 -6.84 13.54 0.57
C TRP A 58 -7.24 13.95 -0.85
N ARG A 59 -6.35 13.71 -1.83
CA ARG A 59 -6.62 13.90 -3.25
C ARG A 59 -6.23 12.66 -4.05
N LYS A 60 -6.90 12.41 -5.18
CA LYS A 60 -6.50 11.35 -6.10
C LYS A 60 -5.08 11.63 -6.64
N HIS A 61 -4.30 10.57 -6.77
CA HIS A 61 -2.98 10.53 -7.36
C HIS A 61 -3.04 9.75 -8.68
N ASP A 62 -2.19 10.12 -9.65
CA ASP A 62 -2.27 9.57 -11.01
C ASP A 62 -1.70 8.14 -11.13
N LYS A 63 -0.78 7.78 -10.23
CA LYS A 63 -0.26 6.41 -10.14
C LYS A 63 -1.28 5.49 -9.49
N THR A 64 -1.31 4.24 -9.93
CA THR A 64 -2.19 3.20 -9.40
C THR A 64 -1.44 1.92 -9.01
N SER A 65 -0.12 1.90 -9.17
CA SER A 65 0.71 0.76 -8.78
C SER A 65 2.04 1.20 -8.20
N THR A 66 2.63 0.31 -7.41
CA THR A 66 3.97 0.45 -6.85
C THR A 66 4.61 -0.93 -6.72
N PHE A 67 5.92 -0.97 -6.55
CA PHE A 67 6.65 -2.23 -6.36
C PHE A 67 7.82 -2.06 -5.41
N VAL A 68 8.25 -3.17 -4.80
CA VAL A 68 9.47 -3.26 -3.99
C VAL A 68 10.29 -4.46 -4.42
N ASN A 69 11.61 -4.39 -4.27
CA ASN A 69 12.45 -5.56 -4.44
C ASN A 69 12.28 -6.49 -3.23
N GLY A 70 11.73 -7.69 -3.43
CA GLY A 70 11.38 -8.62 -2.35
C GLY A 70 12.57 -9.36 -1.72
N GLU A 71 13.74 -9.31 -2.38
CA GLU A 71 14.98 -9.82 -1.80
C GLU A 71 15.57 -8.83 -0.80
N LEU A 72 15.51 -7.53 -1.11
CA LEU A 72 16.09 -6.46 -0.29
C LEU A 72 15.14 -5.97 0.82
N ILE A 73 13.84 -5.92 0.53
CA ILE A 73 12.82 -5.42 1.45
C ILE A 73 12.08 -6.63 2.03
N LYS A 74 12.07 -6.79 3.34
CA LYS A 74 11.40 -7.92 4.00
C LYS A 74 10.12 -7.49 4.72
N PRO A 75 9.01 -8.23 4.56
CA PRO A 75 7.78 -7.95 5.28
C PRO A 75 7.91 -8.38 6.74
N GLN A 76 7.25 -7.66 7.61
CA GLN A 76 7.20 -7.92 9.05
C GLN A 76 5.75 -7.87 9.50
N ASP A 77 5.31 -8.89 10.24
CA ASP A 77 4.03 -8.84 10.93
C ASP A 77 4.12 -7.84 12.08
N ILE A 78 3.18 -6.90 12.12
CA ILE A 78 3.09 -5.88 13.17
C ILE A 78 1.79 -5.99 13.99
N GLY A 79 1.10 -7.12 13.91
CA GLY A 79 -0.13 -7.43 14.65
C GLY A 79 -1.41 -7.03 13.91
N ASP A 80 -2.53 -7.59 14.37
CA ASP A 80 -3.88 -7.40 13.78
C ASP A 80 -3.95 -7.74 12.29
N GLY A 81 -3.12 -8.70 11.84
CA GLY A 81 -3.00 -9.08 10.43
C GLY A 81 -2.31 -8.03 9.56
N ARG A 82 -1.75 -6.96 10.11
CA ARG A 82 -1.05 -5.92 9.34
C ARG A 82 0.38 -6.34 9.04
N VAL A 83 0.85 -5.99 7.85
CA VAL A 83 2.22 -6.23 7.42
C VAL A 83 2.91 -4.89 7.19
N MET A 84 4.12 -4.72 7.70
CA MET A 84 4.94 -3.55 7.43
C MET A 84 6.22 -3.95 6.70
N ALA A 85 6.69 -3.13 5.78
CA ALA A 85 8.03 -3.27 5.22
C ALA A 85 8.72 -1.90 5.20
N MET A 86 10.01 -1.86 5.56
CA MET A 86 10.79 -0.62 5.55
C MET A 86 11.51 -0.48 4.22
N ILE A 87 11.18 0.56 3.46
CA ILE A 87 11.88 0.88 2.21
C ILE A 87 12.97 1.91 2.54
N PRO A 88 14.26 1.58 2.36
CA PRO A 88 15.35 2.52 2.61
C PRO A 88 15.12 3.84 1.90
N THR A 89 15.40 4.95 2.58
CA THR A 89 15.26 6.34 2.10
C THR A 89 13.84 6.84 1.81
N MET A 90 12.86 5.96 1.62
CA MET A 90 11.47 6.35 1.36
C MET A 90 10.65 6.38 2.65
N GLY A 91 10.67 5.27 3.41
CA GLY A 91 9.88 5.12 4.63
C GLY A 91 9.18 3.76 4.73
N PRO A 92 8.28 3.59 5.72
CA PRO A 92 7.49 2.38 5.85
C PRO A 92 6.40 2.30 4.76
N ILE A 93 6.18 1.08 4.28
CA ILE A 93 4.90 0.66 3.71
C ILE A 93 4.16 -0.19 4.73
N THR A 94 2.86 0.04 4.88
CA THR A 94 1.97 -0.77 5.72
C THR A 94 0.82 -1.30 4.90
N ILE A 95 0.61 -2.61 4.96
CA ILE A 95 -0.48 -3.32 4.33
C ILE A 95 -1.52 -3.61 5.41
N PHE A 96 -2.74 -3.14 5.18
CA PHE A 96 -3.90 -3.39 6.00
C PHE A 96 -4.74 -4.49 5.34
N PRO A 97 -5.20 -5.51 6.08
CA PRO A 97 -6.13 -6.48 5.53
C PRO A 97 -7.50 -5.84 5.24
N LYS A 98 -8.37 -6.56 4.53
CA LYS A 98 -9.77 -6.17 4.27
C LYS A 98 -10.44 -5.64 5.55
N GLY A 99 -11.05 -4.45 5.46
CA GLY A 99 -11.72 -3.79 6.58
C GLY A 99 -10.79 -3.15 7.62
N GLY A 100 -9.46 -3.29 7.49
CA GLY A 100 -8.48 -2.62 8.34
C GLY A 100 -8.18 -1.18 7.93
N SER A 101 -8.48 -0.81 6.68
CA SER A 101 -8.36 0.58 6.19
C SER A 101 -9.41 1.49 6.81
N LYS A 102 -9.00 2.72 7.12
CA LYS A 102 -9.89 3.78 7.62
C LYS A 102 -10.04 4.93 6.63
N LEU A 103 -9.48 4.81 5.42
CA LEU A 103 -9.62 5.83 4.41
C LEU A 103 -11.03 5.76 3.79
N ASP A 104 -11.78 6.84 3.97
CA ASP A 104 -13.09 7.02 3.36
C ASP A 104 -12.92 7.57 1.94
N SER A 105 -13.21 6.74 0.94
CA SER A 105 -13.03 7.10 -0.48
C SER A 105 -13.88 8.30 -0.90
N ALA A 106 -15.03 8.54 -0.25
CA ALA A 106 -15.89 9.70 -0.54
C ALA A 106 -15.22 11.04 -0.13
N LYS A 107 -14.18 11.00 0.70
CA LYS A 107 -13.41 12.18 1.13
C LYS A 107 -12.18 12.43 0.25
N VAL A 108 -11.90 11.57 -0.72
CA VAL A 108 -10.77 11.74 -1.64
C VAL A 108 -11.19 12.67 -2.78
N LYS A 109 -10.62 13.89 -2.79
CA LYS A 109 -10.91 14.87 -3.83
C LYS A 109 -10.44 14.38 -5.20
N GLY A 110 -11.32 14.46 -6.20
CA GLY A 110 -11.02 14.06 -7.59
C GLY A 110 -11.07 12.55 -7.84
N LEU A 111 -11.56 11.77 -6.87
CA LEU A 111 -11.87 10.36 -7.06
C LEU A 111 -13.31 10.19 -7.56
N GLU A 112 -13.44 9.64 -8.75
CA GLU A 112 -14.70 9.22 -9.36
C GLU A 112 -14.68 7.68 -9.39
N LEU A 113 -15.60 7.04 -8.64
CA LEU A 113 -15.71 5.58 -8.49
C LEU A 113 -16.85 5.01 -9.33
#